data_AF-A0A843KBG8-F1
#
_entry.id   AF-A0A843KBG8-F1
#
_cell.length_a   1.000
_cell.length_b   1.000
_cell.length_c   1.000
_cell.angle_alpha   90.00
_cell.angle_beta   90.00
_cell.angle_gamma   90.00
#
_symmetry.space_group_name_H-M   'P 1'
#
loop_
_entity.id
_entity.type
_entity.pdbx_description
1 polymer ?
#
loop_
_entity_poly.entity_id
_entity_poly.type
_entity_poly.pdbx_seq_one_letter_code
_entity_poly.pdbx_strand_id
1 'polypeptide(L)'
;MNRTGYIKAMAVVLVLFAIGLVGYFAFSAAFPDGLERVMEDNGVEEGEPFYIAPLSYGDDYLGALLAGLAGFAITFGLVYLYLKGMKARNKA
;
A
#
# COMPACT_ATOMS: atom_id res chain seq x y z
N MET A 1 -20.10 -3.66 24.38
CA MET A 1 -20.19 -3.54 22.90
C MET A 1 -20.19 -4.92 22.29
N ASN A 2 -21.19 -5.23 21.47
CA ASN A 2 -21.41 -6.58 20.96
C ASN A 2 -20.60 -6.79 19.67
N ARG A 3 -20.16 -8.03 19.37
CA ARG A 3 -19.36 -8.40 18.18
C ARG A 3 -19.90 -7.81 16.87
N THR A 4 -21.22 -7.75 16.73
CA THR A 4 -21.93 -7.16 15.59
C THR A 4 -21.69 -5.65 15.45
N GLY A 5 -21.53 -4.93 16.55
CA GLY A 5 -21.22 -3.49 16.55
C GLY A 5 -19.82 -3.22 16.01
N TYR A 6 -18.82 -4.03 16.38
CA TYR A 6 -17.46 -3.92 15.83
C TYR A 6 -17.42 -4.22 14.34
N ILE A 7 -18.15 -5.25 13.87
CA ILE A 7 -18.23 -5.58 12.44
C ILE A 7 -18.86 -4.43 11.65
N LYS A 8 -19.93 -3.82 12.16
CA LYS A 8 -20.56 -2.65 11.52
C LYS A 8 -19.61 -1.45 11.47
N ALA A 9 -18.95 -1.12 12.58
CA ALA A 9 -17.99 -0.03 12.62
C ALA A 9 -16.82 -0.26 11.64
N MET A 10 -16.28 -1.47 11.60
CA MET A 10 -15.24 -1.86 10.64
C MET A 10 -15.74 -1.69 9.19
N ALA A 11 -16.95 -2.17 8.88
CA ALA A 11 -17.52 -2.02 7.54
C ALA A 11 -17.67 -0.55 7.13
N VAL A 12 -18.13 0.32 8.04
CA VAL A 12 -18.24 1.76 7.77
C VAL A 12 -16.87 2.37 7.50
N VAL A 13 -15.87 2.08 8.34
CA VAL A 13 -14.50 2.59 8.14
C VAL A 13 -13.93 2.13 6.80
N LEU A 14 -14.11 0.86 6.43
CA LEU A 14 -13.65 0.32 5.16
C LEU A 14 -14.31 1.02 3.96
N VAL A 15 -15.61 1.29 4.03
CA VAL A 15 -16.33 2.03 2.98
C VAL A 15 -15.83 3.48 2.87
N LEU A 16 -15.67 4.16 4.01
CA LEU A 16 -15.13 5.52 4.04
C LEU A 16 -13.71 5.58 3.48
N PHE A 17 -12.86 4.59 3.80
CA PHE A 17 -11.53 4.48 3.22
C PHE A 17 -11.58 4.20 1.72
N ALA A 18 -12.41 3.25 1.27
CA ALA A 18 -12.51 2.92 -0.15
C ALA A 18 -12.92 4.14 -0.99
N ILE A 19 -13.88 4.93 -0.51
CA ILE A 19 -14.34 6.13 -1.21
C ILE A 19 -13.33 7.27 -1.03
N GLY A 20 -12.91 7.55 0.21
CA GLY A 20 -12.05 8.67 0.55
C GLY A 20 -10.67 8.57 -0.08
N LEU A 21 -10.11 7.35 -0.15
CA LEU A 21 -8.77 7.14 -0.70
C LEU A 21 -8.77 7.25 -2.24
N VAL A 22 -9.81 6.74 -2.91
CA VAL A 22 -9.98 6.91 -4.37
C VAL A 22 -10.25 8.39 -4.70
N GLY A 23 -11.14 9.04 -3.95
CA GLY A 23 -11.43 10.47 -4.13
C GLY A 23 -10.21 11.35 -3.87
N TYR A 24 -9.45 11.03 -2.83
CA TYR A 24 -8.18 11.69 -2.54
C TYR A 24 -7.20 11.51 -3.69
N PHE A 25 -7.01 10.28 -4.18
CA PHE A 25 -6.11 10.01 -5.30
C PHE A 25 -6.50 10.78 -6.57
N ALA A 26 -7.79 10.75 -6.94
CA ALA A 26 -8.30 11.47 -8.10
C ALA A 26 -8.09 12.98 -8.00
N PHE A 27 -8.16 13.55 -6.79
CA PHE A 27 -7.88 14.95 -6.54
C PHE A 27 -6.37 15.25 -6.52
N SER A 28 -5.58 14.44 -5.82
CA SER A 28 -4.15 14.66 -5.62
C SER A 28 -3.32 14.41 -6.87
N ALA A 29 -3.78 13.55 -7.80
CA ALA A 29 -3.02 13.21 -9.01
C ALA A 29 -2.74 14.40 -9.94
N ALA A 30 -3.50 15.50 -9.81
CA ALA A 30 -3.27 16.73 -10.58
C ALA A 30 -2.25 17.68 -9.94
N PHE A 31 -1.77 17.37 -8.73
CA PHE A 31 -0.82 18.22 -8.01
C PHE A 31 0.55 17.54 -8.00
N PRO A 32 1.62 18.25 -8.41
CA PRO A 32 2.98 17.72 -8.35
C PRO A 32 3.34 17.38 -6.91
N ASP A 33 4.19 16.37 -6.72
CA ASP A 33 4.69 16.04 -5.39
C ASP A 33 5.43 17.26 -4.80
N GLY A 34 5.44 17.39 -3.48
CA GLY A 34 6.14 18.48 -2.81
C GLY A 34 7.62 18.55 -3.16
N LEU A 35 8.25 17.41 -3.45
CA LEU A 35 9.62 17.35 -3.93
C LEU A 35 9.77 17.89 -5.35
N GLU A 36 8.93 17.42 -6.27
CA GLU A 36 8.91 17.86 -7.67
C GLU A 36 8.72 19.37 -7.76
N ARG A 37 7.79 19.91 -6.95
CA ARG A 37 7.55 21.36 -6.89
C ARG A 37 8.76 22.15 -6.41
N VAL A 38 9.48 21.65 -5.41
CA VAL A 38 10.72 22.29 -4.92
C VAL A 38 11.82 22.22 -5.98
N MET A 39 11.93 21.13 -6.73
CA MET A 39 12.90 20.99 -7.80
C MET A 39 12.62 21.97 -8.94
N GLU A 40 11.37 22.09 -9.37
CA GLU A 40 10.94 23.11 -10.35
C GLU A 40 11.28 24.54 -9.89
N ASP A 41 10.95 24.89 -8.65
CA ASP A 41 11.20 26.22 -8.09
C ASP A 41 12.70 26.56 -8.03
N ASN A 42 13.57 25.54 -8.02
CA ASN A 42 15.03 25.68 -8.01
C ASN A 42 15.68 25.40 -9.38
N GLY A 43 14.89 25.20 -10.44
CA GLY A 43 15.39 24.93 -11.79
C GLY A 43 16.15 23.61 -11.94
N VAL A 44 15.81 22.61 -11.12
CA VAL A 44 16.40 21.27 -11.15
C VAL A 44 15.47 20.33 -11.90
N GLU A 45 15.95 19.73 -12.99
CA GLU A 45 15.23 18.68 -13.70
C GLU A 45 15.36 17.32 -12.98
N GLU A 46 14.30 16.51 -13.01
CA GLU A 46 14.37 15.13 -12.53
C GLU A 46 15.36 14.33 -13.38
N GLY A 47 16.35 13.72 -12.73
CA GLY A 47 17.32 12.87 -13.39
C GLY A 47 16.73 11.50 -13.72
N GLU A 48 17.29 10.86 -14.75
CA GLU A 48 16.95 9.48 -15.10
C GLU A 48 17.17 8.52 -13.90
N PRO A 49 16.23 7.61 -13.62
CA PRO A 49 16.39 6.64 -12.54
C PRO A 49 17.67 5.82 -12.70
N PHE A 50 18.61 5.96 -11.75
CA PHE A 50 19.86 5.20 -11.79
C PHE A 50 19.65 3.70 -11.54
N TYR A 51 18.56 3.32 -10.87
CA TYR A 51 18.23 1.93 -10.55
C TYR A 51 16.77 1.63 -10.85
N ILE A 52 16.54 0.56 -11.61
CA ILE A 52 15.22 0.01 -11.88
C ILE A 52 15.07 -1.26 -11.04
N ALA A 53 14.08 -1.27 -10.15
CA ALA A 53 13.80 -2.45 -9.35
C ALA A 53 13.35 -3.61 -10.25
N PRO A 54 13.74 -4.87 -9.93
CA PRO A 54 13.36 -6.04 -10.71
C PRO A 54 11.85 -6.36 -10.63
N LEU A 55 11.15 -5.76 -9.67
CA LEU A 55 9.71 -5.86 -9.50
C LEU A 55 9.09 -4.48 -9.71
N SER A 56 8.15 -4.38 -10.63
CA SER A 56 7.34 -3.19 -10.88
C SER A 56 5.92 -3.43 -10.37
N TYR A 57 5.25 -2.36 -9.93
CA TYR A 57 3.82 -2.38 -9.64
C TYR A 57 2.98 -2.37 -10.93
N GLY A 58 3.61 -2.25 -12.10
CA GLY A 58 2.92 -2.16 -13.39
C GLY A 58 2.42 -0.75 -13.69
N ASP A 59 2.12 -0.50 -14.96
CA ASP A 59 1.73 0.83 -15.46
C ASP A 59 0.22 1.07 -15.38
N ASP A 60 -0.56 0.02 -15.08
CA ASP A 60 -2.01 0.08 -14.97
C ASP A 60 -2.51 -0.23 -13.55
N TYR A 61 -3.70 0.27 -13.23
CA TYR A 61 -4.31 0.12 -11.92
C TYR A 61 -4.48 -1.37 -11.53
N LEU A 62 -4.84 -2.22 -12.49
CA LEU A 62 -5.10 -3.63 -12.22
C LEU A 62 -3.79 -4.38 -11.88
N GLY A 63 -2.71 -4.10 -12.60
CA GLY A 63 -1.37 -4.59 -12.33
C GLY A 63 -0.91 -4.16 -10.94
N ALA A 64 -1.09 -2.89 -10.58
CA ALA A 64 -0.72 -2.37 -9.27
C ALA A 64 -1.51 -3.03 -8.13
N LEU A 65 -2.81 -3.24 -8.33
CA LEU A 65 -3.66 -3.94 -7.37
C LEU A 65 -3.20 -5.39 -7.16
N LEU A 66 -2.93 -6.12 -8.24
CA LEU A 66 -2.48 -7.51 -8.18
C LEU A 66 -1.09 -7.63 -7.55
N ALA A 67 -0.17 -6.73 -7.88
CA ALA A 67 1.15 -6.64 -7.26
C ALA A 67 1.04 -6.37 -5.75
N GLY A 68 0.15 -5.46 -5.35
CA GLY A 68 -0.15 -5.19 -3.94
C GLY A 68 -0.71 -6.40 -3.20
N LEU A 69 -1.69 -7.10 -3.78
CA LEU A 69 -2.27 -8.33 -3.20
C LEU A 69 -1.23 -9.44 -3.07
N ALA A 70 -0.38 -9.63 -4.08
CA ALA A 70 0.70 -10.60 -4.06
C ALA A 70 1.72 -10.27 -2.94
N GLY A 71 2.17 -9.02 -2.84
CA GLY A 71 3.07 -8.57 -1.79
C GLY A 71 2.50 -8.75 -0.38
N PHE A 72 1.21 -8.44 -0.21
CA PHE A 72 0.50 -8.68 1.06
C PHE A 72 0.46 -10.18 1.40
N ALA A 73 0.07 -11.03 0.46
CA ALA A 73 -0.04 -12.48 0.68
C ALA A 73 1.30 -13.11 1.05
N ILE A 74 2.39 -12.71 0.37
CA ILE A 74 3.75 -13.18 0.66
C ILE A 74 4.16 -12.75 2.06
N THR A 75 4.01 -11.47 2.40
CA THR A 75 4.39 -10.93 3.71
C THR A 75 3.61 -11.60 4.84
N PHE A 76 2.28 -11.74 4.67
CA PHE A 76 1.43 -12.45 5.61
C PHE A 76 1.89 -13.91 5.77
N GLY A 77 2.16 -14.61 4.67
CA GLY A 77 2.63 -15.99 4.68
C GLY A 77 3.94 -16.15 5.44
N LEU A 78 4.92 -15.28 5.20
CA LEU A 78 6.21 -15.28 5.90
C LEU A 78 6.04 -15.05 7.41
N VAL A 79 5.28 -14.04 7.80
CA VAL A 79 5.01 -13.74 9.22
C VAL A 79 4.26 -14.89 9.88
N TYR A 80 3.24 -15.44 9.22
CA TYR A 80 2.47 -16.57 9.73
C TYR A 80 3.36 -17.80 9.95
N LEU A 81 4.20 -18.15 8.96
CA LEU A 81 5.14 -19.27 9.08
C LEU A 81 6.18 -19.04 10.17
N TYR A 82 6.71 -17.82 10.28
CA TYR A 82 7.65 -17.43 11.34
C TYR A 82 7.02 -17.64 12.73
N LEU A 83 5.83 -17.07 12.97
CA LEU A 83 5.12 -17.20 14.24
C LEU A 83 4.73 -18.64 14.54
N LYS A 84 4.29 -19.39 13.53
CA LYS A 84 3.97 -20.82 13.66
C LYS A 84 5.22 -21.63 14.05
N GLY A 85 6.35 -21.36 13.42
CA GLY A 85 7.64 -21.97 13.74
C GLY A 85 8.11 -21.67 15.16
N MET A 86 7.99 -20.42 15.62
CA MET A 86 8.30 -20.04 17.01
C MET A 86 7.42 -20.78 18.02
N LYS A 87 6.11 -20.87 17.75
CA LYS A 87 5.18 -21.57 18.64
C LYS A 87 5.47 -23.08 18.73
N ALA A 88 5.91 -23.68 17.62
CA ALA A 88 6.36 -25.07 17.61
C ALA A 88 7.63 -25.28 18.44
N ARG A 89 8.59 -24.33 18.38
CA ARG A 89 9.83 -24.38 19.17
C ARG A 89 9.60 -24.20 20.68
N ASN A 90 8.65 -23.37 21.09
CA ASN A 90 8.34 -23.16 22.52
C ASN A 90 7.57 -24.32 23.17
N LYS A 91 7.13 -25.32 22.39
CA LYS A 91 6.38 -26.48 22.89
C LYS A 91 7.24 -27.75 22.97
N ALA A 92 8.46 -27.71 22.44
CA ALA A 92 9.48 -28.76 22.54
C ALA A 92 10.44 -28.41 23.68
#